data_AF-A0A7Y5EDJ6-F1
#
_entry.id   AF-A0A7Y5EDJ6-F1
#
_cell.length_a   1.000
_cell.length_b   1.000
_cell.length_c   1.000
_cell.angle_alpha   90.00
_cell.angle_beta   90.00
_cell.angle_gamma   90.00
#
_symmetry.space_group_name_H-M   'P 1'
#
loop_
_entity.id
_entity.type
_entity.pdbx_description
1 polymer ?
#
loop_
_entity_poly.entity_id
_entity_poly.type
_entity_poly.pdbx_seq_one_letter_code
_entity_poly.pdbx_strand_id
1 'polypeptide(L)'
;MTPTHRLRRLAGSLLLACLSLPALAAPQHALTLYDEPPKYPADFKHFDYVNPDAPKGGTFRQSSFGGFDSLNPFINKGVSAENISSIYDTLMRQSQDEPFTEYGLVAGKIEK
;
A
#
# COMPACT_ATOMS: atom_id res chain seq x y z
N MET A 1 55.62 16.58 -24.03
CA MET A 1 54.32 17.25 -24.16
C MET A 1 53.19 16.22 -24.07
N THR A 2 52.44 16.23 -22.96
CA THR A 2 51.01 15.84 -22.79
C THR A 2 50.48 14.45 -23.21
N PRO A 3 50.52 13.42 -22.32
CA PRO A 3 49.56 12.30 -22.33
C PRO A 3 48.60 12.26 -21.12
N THR A 4 48.84 13.06 -20.08
CA THR A 4 48.13 13.01 -18.78
C THR A 4 46.70 13.55 -18.79
N HIS A 5 46.34 14.37 -19.80
CA HIS A 5 45.00 14.94 -19.91
C HIS A 5 43.95 13.96 -20.43
N ARG A 6 44.33 12.95 -21.24
CA ARG A 6 43.38 11.94 -21.75
C ARG A 6 42.93 10.99 -20.63
N LEU A 7 43.86 10.56 -19.78
CA LEU A 7 43.58 9.66 -18.66
C LEU A 7 42.71 10.34 -17.59
N ARG A 8 42.96 11.63 -17.31
CA ARG A 8 42.11 12.44 -16.42
C ARG A 8 40.70 12.68 -16.98
N ARG A 9 40.56 12.87 -18.29
CA ARG A 9 39.23 13.02 -18.94
C ARG A 9 38.43 11.72 -18.89
N LEU A 10 39.06 10.58 -19.20
CA LEU A 10 38.43 9.26 -19.08
C LEU A 10 38.01 8.93 -17.64
N ALA A 11 38.86 9.22 -16.65
CA ALA A 11 38.53 9.04 -15.24
C ALA A 11 37.36 9.94 -14.79
N GLY A 12 37.32 11.19 -15.25
CA GLY A 12 36.21 12.12 -14.97
C GLY A 12 34.88 11.70 -15.61
N SER A 13 34.91 11.21 -16.85
CA SER A 13 33.72 10.68 -17.53
C SER A 13 33.16 9.42 -16.87
N LEU A 14 34.03 8.54 -16.36
CA LEU A 14 33.60 7.33 -15.65
C LEU A 14 32.99 7.67 -14.28
N LEU A 15 33.51 8.68 -13.58
CA LEU A 15 32.97 9.13 -12.30
C LEU A 15 31.56 9.74 -12.46
N LEU A 16 31.34 10.55 -13.51
CA LEU A 16 30.02 11.11 -13.82
C LEU A 16 29.00 10.03 -14.21
N ALA A 17 29.43 8.96 -14.90
CA ALA A 17 28.54 7.85 -15.26
C ALA A 17 28.10 7.01 -14.04
N CYS A 18 28.94 6.88 -13.02
CA CYS A 18 28.56 6.21 -11.77
C CYS A 18 27.60 7.03 -10.90
N LEU A 19 27.57 8.35 -11.06
CA LEU A 19 26.63 9.25 -10.35
C LEU A 19 25.22 9.24 -10.95
N SER A 20 25.06 8.71 -12.17
CA SER A 20 23.77 8.62 -12.87
C SER A 20 23.03 7.29 -12.68
N LEU A 21 23.36 6.53 -11.64
CA LEU A 21 22.62 5.30 -11.31
C LEU A 21 21.19 5.66 -10.89
N PRO A 22 20.14 5.07 -11.49
CA PRO A 22 18.78 5.27 -11.03
C PRO A 22 18.65 4.68 -9.62
N ALA A 23 18.15 5.47 -8.67
CA ALA A 23 17.72 4.97 -7.38
C ALA A 23 16.40 4.21 -7.59
N LEU A 24 16.44 2.88 -7.50
CA LEU A 24 15.25 2.04 -7.49
C LEU A 24 14.73 1.96 -6.05
N ALA A 25 13.47 2.34 -5.85
CA ALA A 25 12.77 2.13 -4.59
C ALA A 25 12.72 0.62 -4.31
N ALA A 26 13.17 0.24 -3.11
CA ALA A 26 13.05 -1.15 -2.67
C ALA A 26 11.57 -1.49 -2.45
N PRO A 27 11.12 -2.73 -2.78
CA PRO A 27 9.80 -3.20 -2.39
C PRO A 27 9.56 -3.00 -0.90
N GLN A 28 8.41 -2.42 -0.55
CA GLN A 28 7.92 -2.32 0.82
C GLN A 28 6.70 -3.22 1.01
N HIS A 29 6.55 -3.81 2.19
CA HIS A 29 5.37 -4.64 2.52
C HIS A 29 4.21 -3.82 3.09
N ALA A 30 4.49 -2.59 3.54
CA ALA A 30 3.54 -1.66 4.09
C ALA A 30 3.89 -0.22 3.68
N LEU A 31 2.87 0.64 3.62
CA LEU A 31 3.01 2.08 3.47
C LEU A 31 2.63 2.74 4.80
N THR A 32 3.57 3.47 5.38
CA THR A 32 3.36 4.25 6.61
C THR A 32 3.38 5.74 6.28
N LEU A 33 2.50 6.52 6.92
CA LEU A 33 2.48 7.97 6.71
C LEU A 33 3.72 8.69 7.28
N TYR A 34 4.22 8.24 8.44
CA TYR A 34 5.29 8.91 9.20
C TYR A 34 6.68 8.27 9.05
N ASP A 35 6.86 7.37 8.07
CA ASP A 35 8.10 6.59 7.88
C ASP A 35 8.58 5.82 9.14
N GLU A 36 7.64 5.54 10.05
CA GLU A 36 7.87 4.69 11.21
C GLU A 36 7.86 3.21 10.80
N PRO A 37 8.57 2.33 11.51
CA PRO A 37 8.49 0.91 11.24
C PRO A 37 7.03 0.42 11.40
N PRO A 38 6.45 -0.27 10.40
CA PRO A 38 5.11 -0.83 10.52
C PRO A 38 5.07 -1.86 11.64
N LYS A 39 3.94 -1.95 12.35
CA LYS A 39 3.77 -2.91 13.46
C LYS A 39 3.94 -4.35 12.99
N TYR A 40 3.39 -4.70 11.84
CA TYR A 40 3.39 -6.08 11.34
C TYR A 40 4.59 -6.34 10.42
N PRO A 41 5.34 -7.45 10.62
CA PRO A 41 6.46 -7.83 9.77
C PRO A 41 5.98 -8.30 8.39
N ALA A 42 6.85 -8.33 7.38
CA ALA A 42 6.49 -8.66 5.99
C ALA A 42 5.86 -10.05 5.80
N ASP A 43 6.07 -10.98 6.72
CA ASP A 43 5.59 -12.36 6.66
C ASP A 43 4.35 -12.64 7.53
N PHE A 44 3.79 -11.60 8.18
CA PHE A 44 2.61 -11.71 9.03
C PHE A 44 1.43 -12.35 8.28
N LYS A 45 0.57 -13.06 9.02
CA LYS A 45 -0.55 -13.83 8.44
C LYS A 45 -1.91 -13.22 8.70
N HIS A 46 -2.05 -12.45 9.76
CA HIS A 46 -3.27 -11.77 10.15
C HIS A 46 -2.91 -10.61 11.07
N PHE A 47 -3.82 -9.64 11.18
CA PHE A 47 -3.70 -8.62 12.21
C PHE A 47 -3.93 -9.23 13.61
N ASP A 48 -3.39 -8.59 14.65
CA ASP A 48 -3.47 -9.07 16.04
C ASP A 48 -4.92 -9.07 16.57
N TYR A 49 -5.75 -8.19 16.01
CA TYR A 49 -7.17 -8.06 16.37
C TYR A 49 -8.08 -9.04 15.62
N VAL A 50 -7.51 -9.97 14.84
CA VAL A 50 -8.26 -11.01 14.12
C VAL A 50 -8.18 -12.32 14.90
N ASN A 51 -9.32 -13.00 15.05
CA ASN A 51 -9.35 -14.42 15.42
C ASN A 51 -9.11 -15.28 14.16
N PRO A 52 -7.92 -15.90 13.99
CA PRO A 52 -7.65 -16.73 12.81
C PRO A 52 -8.55 -17.98 12.74
N ASP A 53 -8.99 -18.48 13.90
CA ASP A 53 -9.84 -19.66 14.06
C ASP A 53 -11.33 -19.30 14.05
N ALA A 54 -11.70 -18.11 13.58
CA ALA A 54 -13.10 -17.68 13.49
C ALA A 54 -13.93 -18.69 12.68
N PRO A 55 -15.01 -19.27 13.26
CA PRO A 55 -15.88 -20.21 12.57
C PRO A 55 -16.39 -19.62 11.25
N LYS A 56 -16.35 -20.42 10.18
CA LYS A 56 -16.83 -20.00 8.86
C LYS A 56 -18.27 -20.46 8.66
N GLY A 57 -19.09 -19.57 8.09
CA GLY A 57 -20.50 -19.82 7.79
C GLY A 57 -21.47 -19.12 8.74
N GLY A 58 -22.77 -19.43 8.57
CA GLY A 58 -23.86 -18.76 9.28
C GLY A 58 -24.45 -17.57 8.52
N THR A 59 -25.38 -16.86 9.15
CA THR A 59 -26.02 -15.67 8.58
C THR A 59 -25.96 -14.52 9.57
N PHE A 60 -25.23 -13.46 9.22
CA PHE A 60 -25.26 -12.20 9.94
C PHE A 60 -26.43 -11.35 9.40
N ARG A 61 -27.33 -10.91 10.29
CA ARG A 61 -28.46 -10.04 9.96
C ARG A 61 -28.28 -8.73 10.72
N GLN A 62 -28.08 -7.63 9.99
CA GLN A 62 -27.90 -6.30 10.54
C GLN A 62 -28.99 -5.37 10.01
N SER A 63 -29.56 -4.55 10.89
CA SER A 63 -30.46 -3.46 10.52
C SER A 63 -29.69 -2.17 10.24
N SER A 64 -30.22 -1.35 9.34
CA SER A 64 -29.75 -0.01 8.99
C SER A 64 -30.88 1.00 9.28
N PHE A 65 -30.53 2.25 9.53
CA PHE A 65 -31.50 3.34 9.67
C PHE A 65 -31.68 4.06 8.33
N GLY A 66 -32.93 4.25 7.90
CA GLY A 66 -33.27 4.93 6.64
C GLY A 66 -33.49 3.96 5.48
N GLY A 67 -33.34 4.47 4.25
CA GLY A 67 -33.47 3.69 3.02
C GLY A 67 -32.41 4.08 2.00
N PHE A 68 -32.29 3.30 0.94
CA PHE A 68 -31.36 3.55 -0.18
C PHE A 68 -32.12 3.61 -1.50
N ASP A 69 -31.59 4.36 -2.46
CA ASP A 69 -32.10 4.44 -3.84
C ASP A 69 -31.01 4.17 -4.90
N SER A 70 -29.77 3.91 -4.46
CA SER A 70 -28.62 3.58 -5.31
C SER A 70 -27.82 2.39 -4.76
N LEU A 71 -27.26 1.59 -5.67
CA LEU A 71 -26.26 0.56 -5.37
C LEU A 71 -24.84 0.98 -5.81
N ASN A 72 -24.67 2.21 -6.29
CA ASN A 72 -23.37 2.76 -6.67
C ASN A 72 -22.89 3.77 -5.60
N PRO A 73 -21.87 3.43 -4.79
CA PRO A 73 -21.36 4.31 -3.72
C PRO A 73 -20.53 5.50 -4.22
N PHE A 74 -20.26 5.61 -5.52
CA PHE A 74 -19.31 6.58 -6.08
C PHE A 74 -19.98 7.77 -6.79
N ILE A 75 -21.30 7.95 -6.63
CA ILE A 75 -22.06 9.05 -7.24
C ILE A 75 -22.38 10.15 -6.22
N ASN A 76 -22.49 11.39 -6.70
CA ASN A 76 -22.77 12.55 -5.86
C ASN A 76 -24.25 12.66 -5.42
N LYS A 77 -25.19 12.02 -6.14
CA LYS A 77 -26.63 12.14 -5.90
C LYS A 77 -27.25 10.77 -5.63
N GLY A 78 -28.11 10.70 -4.61
CA GLY A 78 -28.75 9.47 -4.15
C GLY A 78 -28.17 9.01 -2.82
N VAL A 79 -28.83 8.03 -2.20
CA VAL A 79 -28.40 7.38 -0.96
C VAL A 79 -27.99 5.96 -1.30
N SER A 80 -26.71 5.66 -1.09
CA SER A 80 -26.17 4.33 -1.34
C SER A 80 -26.54 3.36 -0.22
N ALA A 81 -26.75 2.09 -0.56
CA ALA A 81 -27.00 1.05 0.43
C ALA A 81 -25.86 0.96 1.47
N GLU A 82 -26.21 0.85 2.75
CA GLU A 82 -25.22 0.56 3.80
C GLU A 82 -24.47 -0.75 3.50
N ASN A 83 -23.18 -0.79 3.87
CA ASN A 83 -22.27 -1.90 3.61
C ASN A 83 -22.04 -2.27 2.13
N ILE A 84 -22.53 -1.49 1.15
CA ILE A 84 -22.27 -1.76 -0.27
C ILE A 84 -20.78 -1.72 -0.63
N SER A 85 -19.95 -1.05 0.16
CA SER A 85 -18.50 -1.03 -0.04
C SER A 85 -17.85 -2.41 0.14
N SER A 86 -18.49 -3.36 0.83
CA SER A 86 -17.93 -4.70 1.09
C SER A 86 -17.79 -5.59 -0.16
N ILE A 87 -18.37 -5.20 -1.30
CA ILE A 87 -18.19 -5.91 -2.59
C ILE A 87 -17.08 -5.30 -3.45
N TYR A 88 -16.36 -4.29 -2.94
CA TYR A 88 -15.24 -3.64 -3.62
C TYR A 88 -13.96 -3.83 -2.81
N ASP A 89 -12.84 -3.96 -3.51
CA ASP A 89 -11.51 -3.99 -2.90
C ASP A 89 -10.70 -2.72 -3.23
N THR A 90 -9.85 -2.33 -2.30
CA THR A 90 -8.82 -1.29 -2.47
C THR A 90 -7.48 -1.91 -2.88
N LEU A 91 -6.51 -1.09 -3.30
CA LEU A 91 -5.15 -1.58 -3.54
C LEU A 91 -4.50 -2.10 -2.25
N MET A 92 -4.78 -1.42 -1.14
CA MET A 92 -4.16 -1.66 0.16
C MET A 92 -5.20 -1.53 1.27
N ARG A 93 -4.94 -2.17 2.41
CA ARG A 93 -5.83 -2.21 3.57
C ARG A 93 -5.17 -1.49 4.75
N GLN A 94 -5.84 -0.46 5.26
CA GLN A 94 -5.42 0.21 6.49
C GLN A 94 -5.60 -0.71 7.70
N SER A 95 -4.57 -0.77 8.55
CA SER A 95 -4.66 -1.43 9.84
C SER A 95 -5.46 -0.59 10.84
N GLN A 96 -6.28 -1.24 11.67
CA GLN A 96 -7.13 -0.57 12.68
C GLN A 96 -6.41 -0.31 14.00
N ASP A 97 -5.23 -0.87 14.21
CA ASP A 97 -4.43 -0.73 15.42
C ASP A 97 -3.10 -0.01 15.19
N GLU A 98 -3.01 0.72 14.08
CA GLU A 98 -1.92 1.63 13.73
C GLU A 98 -2.50 2.98 13.28
N PRO A 99 -1.79 4.11 13.44
CA PRO A 99 -2.32 5.43 13.10
C PRO A 99 -2.64 5.57 11.61
N PHE A 100 -1.64 5.35 10.75
CA PHE A 100 -1.75 5.45 9.29
C PHE A 100 -0.75 4.49 8.63
N THR A 101 -1.01 3.19 8.79
CA THR A 101 -0.28 2.11 8.12
C THR A 101 -1.23 1.31 7.25
N GLU A 102 -0.83 1.08 6.01
CA GLU A 102 -1.56 0.28 5.04
C GLU A 102 -0.70 -0.90 4.55
N TYR A 103 -1.32 -2.07 4.41
CA TYR A 103 -0.68 -3.29 3.90
C TYR A 103 -1.30 -3.68 2.56
N GLY A 104 -0.55 -4.42 1.72
CA GLY A 104 -1.04 -4.86 0.41
C GLY A 104 -2.37 -5.64 0.51
N LEU A 105 -3.32 -5.30 -0.37
CA LEU A 105 -4.57 -6.06 -0.59
C LEU A 105 -4.57 -6.58 -2.02
N VAL A 106 -5.13 -5.83 -2.98
CA VAL A 106 -5.04 -6.16 -4.41
C VAL A 106 -3.65 -5.85 -4.97
N ALA A 107 -2.94 -4.88 -4.38
CA ALA A 107 -1.58 -4.54 -4.79
C ALA A 107 -0.60 -5.68 -4.45
N GLY A 108 0.07 -6.20 -5.47
CA GLY A 108 1.13 -7.21 -5.30
C GLY A 108 2.48 -6.65 -4.85
N LYS A 109 2.70 -5.33 -4.96
CA LYS A 109 3.95 -4.65 -4.58
C LYS A 109 3.70 -3.17 -4.26
N ILE A 110 4.47 -2.63 -3.32
CA ILE A 110 4.53 -1.20 -2.98
C ILE A 110 5.97 -0.73 -3.20
N GLU A 111 6.14 0.40 -3.89
CA GLU A 111 7.43 1.06 -4.11
C GLU A 111 7.25 2.56 -3.82
N LYS A 112 8.02 3.11 -2.88
CA LYS A 112 7.99 4.52 -2.44
C LYS A 112 9.34 5.18 -2.68
#